data_AF-A0A822FRK1-F1
#
_entry.id   AF-A0A822FRK1-F1
#
_cell.length_a   1.000
_cell.length_b   1.000
_cell.length_c   1.000
_cell.angle_alpha   90.00
_cell.angle_beta   90.00
_cell.angle_gamma   90.00
#
_symmetry.space_group_name_H-M   'P 1'
#
loop_
_entity.id
_entity.type
_entity.pdbx_description
1 polymer ?
#
loop_
_entity_poly.entity_id
_entity_poly.type
_entity_poly.pdbx_seq_one_letter_code
_entity_poly.pdbx_strand_id
1 'polypeptide(L)' 'MTYPTDSSPWAVAVGDFNNDTILDIVTVNHDNVGIFLGW' A
#
# COMPACT_ATOMS: atom_id res chain seq x y z
N MET A 1 -22.94 11.42 -4.40
CA MET A 1 -21.50 11.09 -4.39
C MET A 1 -21.18 10.44 -3.06
N THR A 2 -20.70 9.22 -3.08
CA THR A 2 -20.21 8.50 -1.89
C THR A 2 -18.73 8.83 -1.72
N TYR A 3 -18.35 9.35 -0.56
CA TYR A 3 -16.96 9.56 -0.18
C TYR A 3 -16.56 8.39 0.74
N PRO A 4 -15.70 7.46 0.31
CA PRO A 4 -15.26 6.36 1.17
C PRO A 4 -14.59 6.95 2.40
N THR A 5 -15.20 6.76 3.57
CA THR A 5 -14.72 7.31 4.85
C THR A 5 -13.72 6.39 5.53
N ASP A 6 -13.54 5.17 5.03
CA ASP A 6 -12.71 4.15 5.67
C ASP A 6 -11.57 3.75 4.73
N SER A 7 -10.42 4.41 4.90
CA SER A 7 -9.15 4.04 4.29
C SER A 7 -8.28 3.25 5.27
N SER A 8 -8.89 2.50 6.20
CA SER A 8 -8.16 1.58 7.06
C SER A 8 -7.61 0.43 6.21
N PRO A 9 -6.28 0.27 6.10
CA PRO A 9 -5.71 -0.84 5.35
C PRO A 9 -6.04 -2.15 6.07
N TRP A 10 -6.63 -3.09 5.32
CA TRP A 10 -6.93 -4.44 5.79
C TRP A 10 -5.67 -5.29 5.98
N ALA A 11 -4.66 -5.04 5.15
CA ALA A 11 -3.41 -5.76 5.19
C ALA A 11 -2.24 -4.85 4.81
N VAL A 12 -1.07 -5.21 5.34
CA VAL A 12 0.22 -4.58 5.03
C VAL A 12 1.20 -5.70 4.67
N ALA A 13 2.02 -5.45 3.65
CA ALA A 13 3.17 -6.28 3.29
C ALA A 13 4.43 -5.41 3.13
N VAL A 14 5.58 -6.00 3.41
CA VAL A 14 6.90 -5.37 3.29
C VAL A 14 7.77 -6.25 2.40
N GLY A 15 8.46 -5.64 1.44
CA GLY A 15 9.33 -6.33 0.49
C GLY A 15 9.93 -5.36 -0.51
N ASP A 16 10.95 -5.80 -1.24
CA ASP A 16 11.47 -5.07 -2.40
C ASP A 16 10.57 -5.38 -3.61
N PHE A 17 9.69 -4.46 -3.98
CA PHE A 17 8.69 -4.67 -5.03
C PHE A 17 9.08 -3.98 -6.35
N ASN A 18 10.01 -3.03 -6.33
CA ASN A 18 10.52 -2.34 -7.52
C ASN A 18 11.96 -2.78 -7.93
N ASN A 19 12.57 -3.69 -7.17
CA ASN A 19 13.88 -4.28 -7.39
C ASN A 19 15.04 -3.26 -7.28
N ASP A 20 14.94 -2.33 -6.35
CA ASP A 20 15.98 -1.33 -6.06
C ASP A 20 16.84 -1.67 -4.83
N THR A 21 16.61 -2.83 -4.20
CA THR A 21 17.26 -3.32 -2.97
C THR A 21 16.87 -2.59 -1.69
N ILE A 22 15.88 -1.69 -1.75
CA ILE A 22 15.28 -1.00 -0.62
C ILE A 22 13.92 -1.64 -0.31
N LEU A 23 13.54 -1.68 0.97
CA LEU A 23 12.24 -2.22 1.36
C LEU A 23 11.13 -1.20 1.09
N ASP A 24 10.12 -1.66 0.38
CA ASP A 24 8.87 -0.95 0.11
C ASP A 24 7.77 -1.39 1.08
N ILE A 25 6.69 -0.61 1.11
CA ILE A 25 5.47 -0.93 1.87
C ILE A 25 4.29 -0.97 0.90
N VAL A 26 3.53 -2.06 0.96
CA VAL A 26 2.25 -2.20 0.25
C VAL A 26 1.11 -2.22 1.26
N THR A 27 0.07 -1.44 0.99
CA THR A 27 -1.17 -1.42 1.76
C THR A 27 -2.35 -1.81 0.87
N VAL A 28 -3.30 -2.56 1.42
CA VAL A 28 -4.52 -2.94 0.71
C VAL A 28 -5.71 -2.53 1.55
N ASN A 29 -6.69 -1.85 0.96
CA ASN A 29 -8.00 -1.58 1.56
C ASN A 29 -9.12 -2.10 0.64
N HIS A 30 -10.38 -1.79 0.98
CA HIS A 30 -11.54 -2.30 0.25
C HIS A 30 -11.52 -1.94 -1.24
N ASP A 31 -11.06 -0.75 -1.59
CA ASP A 31 -11.24 -0.18 -2.94
C ASP A 31 -9.93 -0.02 -3.73
N ASN A 32 -8.78 -0.04 -3.05
CA ASN A 32 -7.49 0.21 -3.70
C ASN A 32 -6.31 -0.49 -3.02
N VAL A 33 -5.22 -0.52 -3.78
CA VAL A 33 -3.88 -0.92 -3.35
C VAL A 33 -2.97 0.30 -3.46
N GLY A 34 -2.24 0.60 -2.38
CA GLY A 34 -1.22 1.63 -2.34
C GLY A 34 0.17 1.01 -2.21
N ILE A 35 1.16 1.59 -2.88
CA ILE A 35 2.57 1.27 -2.71
C ILE A 35 3.35 2.54 -2.34
N PHE A 36 4.15 2.45 -1.29
CA PHE A 36 5.16 3.44 -0.96
C PHE A 36 6.53 2.87 -1.32
N LEU A 37 7.19 3.50 -2.30
CA LEU A 37 8.54 3.14 -2.68
C LEU A 37 9.52 3.67 -1.64
N GLY A 38 10.43 2.81 -1.20
CA GLY A 38 11.64 3.25 -0.53
C GLY A 38 12.49 4.09 -1.48
N TRP A 39 13.35 4.94 -0.92
CA TRP A 39 14.33 5.72 -1.68
C TRP A 39 15.65 5.73 -0.93
#